data_AF-A0A4V2Q7Y8-F1
#
_entry.id   AF-A0A4V2Q7Y8-F1
#
_cell.length_a   1.000
_cell.length_b   1.000
_cell.length_c   1.000
_cell.angle_alpha   90.00
_cell.angle_beta   90.00
_cell.angle_gamma   90.00
#
_symmetry.space_group_name_H-M   'P 1'
#
loop_
_entity.id
_entity.type
_entity.pdbx_description
1 polymer ?
#
loop_
_entity_poly.entity_id
_entity_poly.type
_entity_poly.pdbx_seq_one_letter_code
_entity_poly.pdbx_strand_id
1 'polypeptide(L)'
;MSKQRILSIEYIRGLSMLGVIGIHTGAYSLTNPNVNIHLFALLEIFTRFSVPIFFFVSAFGLFLHHNLEAPFHYTNFMKRRCRAVFIPYVVWSILYLVHYTLISGDSSPWLPGIFIKYLLFGLASYQLYFLVILLWFYSLMPLWRIIVKKIATAPLFYLTVLLVLQIVVNYYSSYLLEANFANRYLNLLIQHRLSYWIIHYVFIFLFGAVCALHYEQFIHKLKKYRIPVSLFFSIALAGMLGSYYYLLLIKHYSPEAAVNTIHQLSPIGVLYTLATTLFLLVLFQFYRLTPFLKVLLLLGERSYAVYLVHPFVMYYLIDLINSQAIPMTVPVVLAFYLSTVAISLLISWLIHYSSRFYPTVGILLTGSAAKK
;
A
#
# COMPACT_ATOMS: atom_id res chain seq x y z
N MET A 1 12.93 -24.82 -8.27
CA MET A 1 12.38 -23.72 -7.44
C MET A 1 11.15 -24.21 -6.72
N SER A 2 10.98 -24.03 -5.40
CA SER A 2 9.70 -24.40 -4.81
C SER A 2 8.65 -23.34 -5.17
N LYS A 3 7.71 -23.72 -6.03
CA LYS A 3 6.53 -22.95 -6.46
C LYS A 3 5.82 -22.25 -5.29
N GLN A 4 5.91 -22.83 -4.10
CA GLN A 4 5.36 -22.34 -2.83
C GLN A 4 5.87 -20.96 -2.39
N ARG A 5 7.11 -20.57 -2.72
CA ARG A 5 7.71 -19.29 -2.25
C ARG A 5 7.04 -18.06 -2.87
N ILE A 6 6.81 -18.13 -4.17
CA ILE A 6 6.17 -17.06 -4.94
C ILE A 6 4.69 -16.98 -4.55
N LEU A 7 4.05 -18.12 -4.29
CA LEU A 7 2.64 -18.16 -3.89
C LEU A 7 2.37 -17.42 -2.58
N SER A 8 3.22 -17.59 -1.55
CA SER A 8 3.06 -16.87 -0.27
C SER A 8 3.03 -15.35 -0.46
N ILE A 9 3.90 -14.82 -1.33
CA ILE A 9 3.96 -13.39 -1.64
C ILE A 9 2.72 -12.93 -2.40
N GLU A 10 2.24 -13.71 -3.37
CA GLU A 10 1.00 -13.39 -4.10
C GLU A 10 -0.24 -13.42 -3.19
N TYR A 11 -0.32 -14.33 -2.21
CA TYR A 11 -1.39 -14.33 -1.22
C TYR A 11 -1.38 -13.08 -0.34
N ILE A 12 -0.18 -12.66 0.10
CA ILE A 12 0.00 -11.41 0.87
C ILE A 12 -0.45 -10.23 0.03
N ARG A 13 -0.11 -10.17 -1.26
CA ARG A 13 -0.58 -9.10 -2.17
C ARG A 13 -2.10 -9.05 -2.28
N GLY A 14 -2.73 -10.22 -2.44
CA GLY A 14 -4.19 -10.33 -2.52
C GLY A 14 -4.85 -9.82 -1.23
N LEU A 15 -4.33 -10.24 -0.07
CA LEU A 15 -4.85 -9.81 1.23
C LEU A 15 -4.62 -8.32 1.48
N SER A 16 -3.45 -7.77 1.14
CA SER A 16 -3.17 -6.34 1.26
C SER A 16 -4.01 -5.51 0.30
N MET A 17 -4.34 -6.00 -0.89
CA MET A 17 -5.26 -5.32 -1.80
C MET A 17 -6.69 -5.24 -1.20
N LEU A 18 -7.17 -6.32 -0.59
CA LEU A 18 -8.43 -6.31 0.15
C LEU A 18 -8.41 -5.32 1.32
N GLY A 19 -7.26 -5.21 2.00
CA GLY A 19 -7.07 -4.25 3.08
C GLY A 19 -7.04 -2.79 2.61
N VAL A 20 -6.42 -2.48 1.47
CA VAL A 20 -6.47 -1.12 0.88
C VAL A 20 -7.92 -0.70 0.59
N ILE A 21 -8.71 -1.58 -0.03
CA ILE A 21 -10.15 -1.33 -0.22
C ILE A 21 -10.86 -1.19 1.13
N GLY A 22 -10.42 -1.95 2.14
CA GLY A 22 -10.95 -1.89 3.51
C GLY A 22 -10.78 -0.52 4.14
N ILE A 23 -9.55 0.00 4.16
CA ILE A 23 -9.20 1.35 4.65
C ILE A 23 -10.12 2.40 4.00
N HIS A 24 -10.20 2.43 2.68
CA HIS A 24 -11.02 3.43 1.98
C HIS A 24 -12.53 3.24 2.23
N THR A 25 -13.01 2.01 2.36
CA THR A 25 -14.40 1.73 2.74
C THR A 25 -14.70 2.22 4.16
N GLY A 26 -13.75 2.06 5.09
CA GLY A 26 -13.85 2.59 6.44
C GLY A 26 -13.92 4.11 6.43
N ALA A 27 -13.09 4.79 5.64
CA ALA A 27 -13.18 6.25 5.46
C ALA A 27 -14.55 6.68 4.93
N TYR A 28 -15.10 6.00 3.92
CA TYR A 28 -16.46 6.28 3.43
C TYR A 28 -17.55 5.99 4.46
N SER A 29 -17.34 5.08 5.41
CA SER A 29 -18.33 4.81 6.45
C SER A 29 -18.52 5.98 7.43
N LEU A 30 -17.57 6.92 7.50
CA LEU A 30 -17.66 8.15 8.32
C LEU A 30 -18.71 9.14 7.82
N THR A 31 -19.26 8.97 6.61
CA THR A 31 -20.39 9.79 6.15
C THR A 31 -21.67 9.53 6.97
N ASN A 32 -21.73 8.42 7.69
CA ASN A 32 -22.77 8.16 8.69
C ASN A 32 -22.33 8.69 10.07
N PRO A 33 -23.04 9.67 10.66
CA PRO A 33 -22.71 10.18 12.00
C PRO A 33 -22.71 9.11 13.10
N ASN A 34 -23.51 8.06 12.92
CA ASN A 34 -23.61 6.91 13.83
C ASN A 34 -22.76 5.73 13.32
N VAL A 35 -21.55 6.00 12.83
CA VAL A 35 -20.64 4.98 12.33
C VAL A 35 -20.41 3.89 13.38
N ASN A 36 -20.44 2.63 12.96
CA ASN A 36 -20.11 1.52 13.85
C ASN A 36 -18.60 1.47 14.07
N ILE A 37 -18.16 1.89 15.27
CA ILE A 37 -16.74 2.00 15.63
C ILE A 37 -15.97 0.68 15.54
N HIS A 38 -16.65 -0.48 15.68
CA HIS A 38 -16.01 -1.79 15.61
C HIS A 38 -15.75 -2.22 14.17
N LEU A 39 -16.74 -2.02 13.28
CA LEU A 39 -16.55 -2.23 11.85
C LEU A 39 -15.52 -1.25 11.29
N PHE A 40 -15.56 0.01 11.73
CA PHE A 40 -14.53 0.99 11.38
C PHE A 40 -13.16 0.53 11.85
N ALA A 41 -12.98 0.07 13.09
CA ALA A 41 -11.70 -0.47 13.56
C ALA A 41 -11.22 -1.66 12.71
N LEU A 42 -12.11 -2.57 12.32
CA LEU A 42 -11.77 -3.70 11.45
C LEU A 42 -11.28 -3.21 10.07
N LEU A 43 -11.93 -2.21 9.50
CA LEU A 43 -11.59 -1.69 8.18
C LEU A 43 -10.34 -0.81 8.22
N GLU A 44 -10.28 0.15 9.13
CA GLU A 44 -9.31 1.25 9.11
C GLU A 44 -8.11 1.04 10.02
N ILE A 45 -8.24 0.28 11.11
CA ILE A 45 -7.13 0.00 12.04
C ILE A 45 -6.50 -1.36 11.71
N PHE A 46 -7.31 -2.41 11.64
CA PHE A 46 -6.81 -3.77 11.42
C PHE A 46 -6.20 -3.94 10.03
N THR A 47 -6.75 -3.34 8.97
CA THR A 47 -6.16 -3.52 7.62
C THR A 47 -5.08 -2.51 7.24
N ARG A 48 -4.73 -1.58 8.16
CA ARG A 48 -3.79 -0.48 7.90
C ARG A 48 -2.36 -0.89 7.60
N PHE A 49 -1.98 -2.14 7.90
CA PHE A 49 -0.69 -2.71 7.50
C PHE A 49 -0.52 -2.81 5.97
N SER A 50 -1.61 -2.73 5.20
CA SER A 50 -1.65 -3.10 3.79
C SER A 50 -0.74 -2.24 2.90
N VAL A 51 -0.71 -0.92 3.12
CA VAL A 51 0.10 -0.01 2.29
C VAL A 51 1.61 -0.27 2.49
N PRO A 52 2.16 -0.29 3.72
CA PRO A 52 3.56 -0.64 3.93
C PRO A 52 3.98 -2.01 3.39
N ILE A 53 3.10 -3.03 3.47
CA ILE A 53 3.42 -4.39 2.99
C ILE A 53 3.70 -4.40 1.48
N PHE A 54 3.08 -3.54 0.69
CA PHE A 54 3.39 -3.48 -0.74
C PHE A 54 4.84 -3.04 -1.02
N PHE A 55 5.46 -2.24 -0.15
CA PHE A 55 6.89 -1.93 -0.26
C PHE A 55 7.75 -3.14 0.08
N PHE A 56 7.40 -3.91 1.12
CA PHE A 56 8.06 -5.18 1.44
C PHE A 56 8.01 -6.14 0.24
N VAL A 57 6.81 -6.37 -0.30
CA VAL A 57 6.60 -7.28 -1.43
C VAL A 57 7.36 -6.82 -2.67
N SER A 58 7.34 -5.52 -2.96
CA SER A 58 8.06 -4.94 -4.10
C SER A 58 9.57 -5.17 -3.97
N ALA A 59 10.15 -4.88 -2.80
CA ALA A 59 11.55 -5.13 -2.54
C ALA A 59 11.90 -6.62 -2.58
N PHE A 60 11.06 -7.45 -1.98
CA PHE A 60 11.27 -8.89 -1.97
C PHE A 60 11.33 -9.46 -3.40
N GLY A 61 10.35 -9.12 -4.24
CA GLY A 61 10.33 -9.54 -5.64
C GLY A 61 11.48 -8.99 -6.48
N LEU A 62 11.98 -7.79 -6.15
CA LEU A 62 13.15 -7.18 -6.79
C LEU A 62 14.45 -7.93 -6.48
N PHE A 63 14.70 -8.22 -5.20
CA PHE A 63 15.98 -8.74 -4.73
C PHE A 63 16.07 -10.27 -4.75
N LEU A 64 14.94 -11.00 -4.82
CA LEU A 64 14.92 -12.47 -4.79
C LEU A 64 15.78 -13.13 -5.89
N HIS A 65 15.88 -12.51 -7.05
CA HIS A 65 16.65 -13.03 -8.19
C HIS A 65 17.80 -12.10 -8.59
N HIS A 66 18.09 -11.09 -7.78
CA HIS A 66 19.08 -10.09 -8.14
C HIS A 66 20.44 -10.48 -7.57
N ASN A 67 21.35 -10.90 -8.45
CA ASN A 67 22.74 -11.04 -8.05
C ASN A 67 23.33 -9.64 -7.78
N LEU A 68 23.66 -9.37 -6.52
CA LEU A 68 24.20 -8.08 -6.09
C LEU A 68 25.64 -7.86 -6.61
N GLU A 69 26.36 -8.91 -6.99
CA GLU A 69 27.71 -8.84 -7.56
C GLU A 69 27.73 -8.68 -9.09
N ALA A 70 26.61 -8.95 -9.76
CA ALA A 70 26.52 -8.76 -11.20
C ALA A 70 26.49 -7.26 -11.58
N PRO A 71 26.98 -6.88 -12.77
CA PRO A 71 26.86 -5.51 -13.27
C PRO A 71 25.39 -5.11 -13.37
N PHE A 72 25.07 -3.88 -12.94
CA PHE A 72 23.71 -3.38 -12.92
C PHE A 72 23.46 -2.34 -13.99
N HIS A 73 22.70 -2.73 -15.00
CA HIS A 73 22.27 -1.86 -16.08
C HIS A 73 21.08 -0.99 -15.65
N TYR A 74 21.36 0.12 -14.95
CA TYR A 74 20.34 1.03 -14.42
C TYR A 74 19.34 1.51 -15.48
N THR A 75 19.80 1.89 -16.67
CA THR A 75 18.92 2.36 -17.76
C THR A 75 17.92 1.30 -18.19
N ASN A 76 18.34 0.04 -18.33
CA ASN A 76 17.46 -1.06 -18.71
C ASN A 76 16.46 -1.39 -17.59
N PHE A 77 16.92 -1.32 -16.34
CA PHE A 77 16.06 -1.45 -15.17
C PHE A 77 14.97 -0.36 -15.16
N MET A 78 15.36 0.91 -15.30
CA MET A 78 14.42 2.03 -15.30
C MET A 78 13.47 1.99 -16.49
N LYS A 79 13.91 1.64 -17.70
CA LYS A 79 13.00 1.46 -18.85
C LYS A 79 11.86 0.47 -18.55
N ARG A 80 12.18 -0.67 -17.89
CA ARG A 80 11.17 -1.65 -17.49
C ARG A 80 10.23 -1.11 -16.42
N ARG A 81 10.75 -0.37 -15.43
CA ARG A 81 9.95 0.21 -14.34
C ARG A 81 9.10 1.39 -14.82
N CYS A 82 9.61 2.22 -15.72
CA CYS A 82 8.85 3.27 -16.36
C CYS A 82 7.66 2.68 -17.12
N ARG A 83 7.89 1.63 -17.92
CA ARG A 83 6.79 0.93 -18.62
C ARG A 83 5.77 0.31 -17.64
N ALA A 84 6.27 -0.34 -16.59
CA ALA A 84 5.41 -1.08 -15.66
C ALA A 84 4.63 -0.18 -14.67
N VAL A 85 5.16 0.99 -14.32
CA VAL A 85 4.63 1.84 -13.23
C VAL A 85 4.43 3.30 -13.64
N PHE A 86 5.43 3.95 -14.25
CA PHE A 86 5.32 5.37 -14.60
C PHE A 86 4.26 5.64 -15.67
N ILE A 87 4.21 4.81 -16.73
CA ILE A 87 3.19 4.96 -17.79
C ILE A 87 1.78 4.81 -17.19
N PRO A 88 1.43 3.72 -16.48
CA PRO A 88 0.14 3.63 -15.81
C PRO A 88 -0.14 4.78 -14.85
N TYR A 89 0.86 5.20 -14.06
CA TYR A 89 0.70 6.33 -13.14
C TYR A 89 0.24 7.61 -13.87
N VAL A 90 0.91 7.98 -14.96
CA VAL A 90 0.56 9.17 -15.73
C VAL A 90 -0.80 9.01 -16.41
N VAL A 91 -1.05 7.85 -17.03
CA VAL A 91 -2.33 7.57 -17.72
C VAL A 91 -3.50 7.64 -16.73
N TRP A 92 -3.41 6.97 -15.58
CA TRP A 92 -4.46 7.02 -14.57
C TRP A 92 -4.61 8.40 -13.95
N SER A 93 -3.52 9.14 -13.73
CA SER A 93 -3.60 10.53 -13.26
C SER A 93 -4.40 11.39 -14.24
N ILE A 94 -4.15 11.26 -15.54
CA ILE A 94 -4.90 11.96 -16.59
C ILE A 94 -6.37 11.52 -16.58
N LEU A 95 -6.66 10.21 -16.50
CA LEU A 95 -8.03 9.71 -16.44
C LEU A 95 -8.80 10.29 -15.25
N TYR A 96 -8.19 10.34 -14.07
CA TYR A 96 -8.81 10.94 -12.88
C TYR A 96 -9.04 12.43 -13.01
N LEU A 97 -8.10 13.17 -13.60
CA LEU A 97 -8.25 14.61 -13.82
C LEU A 97 -9.32 14.92 -14.86
N VAL A 98 -9.39 14.15 -15.96
CA VAL A 98 -10.47 14.26 -16.96
C VAL A 98 -11.81 13.99 -16.30
N HIS A 99 -11.92 12.88 -15.55
CA HIS A 99 -13.13 12.53 -14.83
C HIS A 99 -13.54 13.63 -13.85
N TYR A 100 -12.60 14.17 -13.07
CA TYR A 100 -12.86 15.29 -12.16
C TYR A 100 -13.44 16.48 -12.89
N THR A 101 -12.79 16.94 -13.97
CA THR A 101 -13.26 18.10 -14.76
C THR A 101 -14.63 17.88 -15.38
N LEU A 102 -14.94 16.67 -15.87
CA LEU A 102 -16.24 16.36 -16.45
C LEU A 102 -17.38 16.40 -15.41
N ILE A 103 -17.11 15.94 -14.19
CA ILE A 103 -18.10 15.89 -13.10
C ILE A 103 -18.27 17.24 -12.42
N SER A 104 -17.18 17.92 -12.07
CA SER A 104 -17.21 19.17 -11.30
C SER A 104 -17.39 20.41 -12.17
N GLY A 105 -17.11 20.32 -13.47
CA GLY A 105 -16.97 21.47 -14.37
C GLY A 105 -15.68 22.28 -14.14
N ASP A 106 -14.83 21.89 -13.18
CA ASP A 106 -13.61 22.62 -12.86
C ASP A 106 -12.40 22.16 -13.70
N SER A 107 -11.87 23.07 -14.51
CA SER A 107 -10.67 22.87 -15.32
C SER A 107 -9.38 23.36 -14.63
N SER A 108 -9.44 23.83 -13.38
CA SER A 108 -8.26 24.32 -12.64
C SER A 108 -7.09 23.32 -12.57
N PRO A 109 -7.28 21.98 -12.49
CA PRO A 109 -6.16 21.05 -12.44
C PRO A 109 -5.28 21.03 -13.70
N TRP A 110 -5.77 21.55 -14.82
CA TRP A 110 -5.03 21.62 -16.09
C TRP A 110 -4.09 22.82 -16.19
N LEU A 111 -4.16 23.77 -15.26
CA LEU A 111 -3.18 24.86 -15.17
C LEU A 111 -1.79 24.27 -14.95
N PRO A 112 -0.75 24.66 -15.72
CA PRO A 112 0.54 23.98 -15.74
C PRO A 112 1.17 23.74 -14.36
N GLY A 113 1.14 24.75 -13.48
CA GLY A 113 1.69 24.63 -12.12
C GLY A 113 0.91 23.64 -11.23
N ILE A 114 -0.41 23.59 -11.38
CA ILE A 114 -1.28 22.67 -10.63
C ILE A 114 -1.12 21.25 -11.20
N PHE A 115 -1.15 21.10 -12.52
CA PHE A 115 -0.94 19.82 -13.19
C PHE A 115 0.40 19.18 -12.78
N ILE A 116 1.49 19.96 -12.79
CA ILE A 116 2.81 19.50 -12.33
C ILE A 116 2.75 19.12 -10.85
N LYS A 117 2.11 19.92 -9.99
CA LYS A 117 1.94 19.59 -8.57
C LYS A 117 1.22 18.26 -8.39
N TYR A 118 0.15 18.01 -9.15
CA TYR A 118 -0.62 16.77 -9.08
C TYR A 118 0.20 15.55 -9.52
N LEU A 119 1.00 15.70 -10.58
CA LEU A 119 1.90 14.64 -11.05
C LEU A 119 3.13 14.43 -10.14
N LEU A 120 3.61 15.45 -9.44
CA LEU A 120 4.76 15.30 -8.53
C LEU A 120 4.37 14.62 -7.22
N PHE A 121 3.17 14.87 -6.71
CA PHE A 121 2.72 14.35 -5.41
C PHE A 121 1.62 13.29 -5.53
N GLY A 122 1.23 12.87 -6.73
CA GLY A 122 0.22 11.83 -6.94
C GLY A 122 -1.17 12.25 -6.42
N LEU A 123 -1.55 13.52 -6.61
CA LEU A 123 -2.77 14.09 -6.05
C LEU A 123 -4.01 13.88 -6.92
N ALA A 124 -3.86 13.32 -8.12
CA ALA A 124 -4.99 13.08 -9.03
C ALA A 124 -6.02 12.10 -8.43
N SER A 125 -5.59 11.18 -7.57
CA SER A 125 -6.48 10.34 -6.76
C SER A 125 -5.74 9.85 -5.52
N TYR A 126 -6.46 9.62 -4.42
CA TYR A 126 -5.89 9.45 -3.07
C TYR A 126 -4.90 8.29 -2.93
N GLN A 127 -4.95 7.30 -3.81
CA GLN A 127 -4.10 6.12 -3.80
C GLN A 127 -2.81 6.34 -4.57
N LEU A 128 -2.80 7.22 -5.58
CA LEU A 128 -1.73 7.30 -6.59
C LEU A 128 -0.38 7.76 -6.04
N TYR A 129 -0.35 8.44 -4.88
CA TYR A 129 0.91 8.78 -4.21
C TYR A 129 1.79 7.56 -3.94
N PHE A 130 1.20 6.37 -3.72
CA PHE A 130 1.96 5.14 -3.53
C PHE A 130 2.86 4.83 -4.73
N LEU A 131 2.41 5.09 -5.96
CA LEU A 131 3.23 4.90 -7.17
C LEU A 131 4.37 5.91 -7.26
N VAL A 132 4.16 7.15 -6.81
CA VAL A 132 5.21 8.17 -6.73
C VAL A 132 6.33 7.70 -5.80
N ILE A 133 5.99 7.27 -4.59
CA ILE A 133 6.96 6.74 -3.63
C ILE A 133 7.68 5.50 -4.21
N LEU A 134 6.94 4.60 -4.86
CA LEU A 134 7.51 3.40 -5.47
C LEU A 134 8.50 3.72 -6.60
N LEU A 135 8.20 4.73 -7.43
CA LEU A 135 9.11 5.22 -8.48
C LEU A 135 10.39 5.84 -7.90
N TRP A 136 10.30 6.54 -6.77
CA TRP A 136 11.48 7.01 -6.04
C TRP A 136 12.34 5.86 -5.52
N PHE A 137 11.72 4.82 -4.94
CA PHE A 137 12.45 3.60 -4.56
C PHE A 137 13.15 2.95 -5.76
N TYR A 138 12.51 2.87 -6.92
CA TYR A 138 13.12 2.32 -8.13
C TYR A 138 14.26 3.19 -8.66
N SER A 139 14.10 4.51 -8.66
CA SER A 139 15.14 5.43 -9.12
C SER A 139 16.41 5.33 -8.27
N LEU A 140 16.24 5.07 -6.96
CA LEU A 140 17.35 4.90 -6.01
C LEU A 140 17.89 3.47 -5.93
N MET A 141 17.57 2.59 -6.88
CA MET A 141 18.04 1.20 -6.89
C MET A 141 19.56 1.03 -6.73
N PRO A 142 20.44 1.84 -7.38
CA PRO A 142 21.88 1.73 -7.17
C PRO A 142 22.27 1.89 -5.70
N LEU A 143 21.67 2.86 -5.00
CA LEU A 143 21.89 3.11 -3.58
C LEU A 143 21.42 1.92 -2.73
N TRP A 144 20.23 1.38 -3.00
CA TRP A 144 19.70 0.24 -2.25
C TRP A 144 20.56 -1.00 -2.40
N ARG A 145 21.15 -1.25 -3.57
CA ARG A 145 22.08 -2.38 -3.74
C ARG A 145 23.27 -2.28 -2.80
N ILE A 146 23.85 -1.09 -2.64
CA ILE A 146 24.98 -0.83 -1.75
C ILE A 146 24.55 -1.02 -0.29
N ILE A 147 23.43 -0.41 0.10
CA ILE A 147 22.91 -0.48 1.48
C ILE A 147 22.55 -1.92 1.85
N VAL A 148 21.85 -2.66 0.99
CA VAL A 148 21.46 -4.06 1.25
C VAL A 148 22.68 -4.95 1.41
N LYS A 149 23.74 -4.78 0.61
CA LYS A 149 25.02 -5.50 0.81
C LYS A 149 25.59 -5.25 2.20
N LYS A 150 25.58 -4.00 2.67
CA LYS A 150 26.07 -3.65 4.00
C LYS A 150 25.20 -4.25 5.11
N ILE A 151 23.87 -4.19 4.96
CA ILE A 151 22.94 -4.78 5.94
C ILE A 151 23.14 -6.29 6.01
N ALA A 152 23.39 -6.95 4.87
CA ALA A 152 23.58 -8.40 4.78
C ALA A 152 24.76 -8.93 5.63
N THR A 153 25.76 -8.11 5.97
CA THR A 153 26.88 -8.54 6.82
C THR A 153 26.48 -8.73 8.28
N ALA A 154 25.50 -7.95 8.77
CA ALA A 154 24.97 -8.07 10.12
C ALA A 154 23.47 -7.71 10.13
N PRO A 155 22.60 -8.57 9.55
CA PRO A 155 21.20 -8.21 9.26
C PRO A 155 20.42 -7.78 10.50
N LEU A 156 20.56 -8.51 11.61
CA LEU A 156 19.81 -8.24 12.83
C LEU A 156 20.15 -6.86 13.41
N PHE A 157 21.45 -6.52 13.48
CA PHE A 157 21.91 -5.23 14.00
C PHE A 157 21.41 -4.07 13.14
N TYR A 158 21.69 -4.09 11.84
CA TYR A 158 21.34 -2.98 10.96
C TYR A 158 19.83 -2.82 10.77
N LEU A 159 19.06 -3.92 10.68
CA LEU A 159 17.59 -3.83 10.60
C LEU A 159 17.00 -3.30 11.90
N THR A 160 17.56 -3.62 13.06
CA THR A 160 17.11 -3.07 14.35
C THR A 160 17.38 -1.58 14.43
N VAL A 161 18.59 -1.13 14.04
CA VAL A 161 18.93 0.30 13.96
C VAL A 161 17.97 1.02 13.00
N LEU A 162 17.73 0.45 11.81
CA LEU A 162 16.79 1.03 10.84
C LEU A 162 15.36 1.08 11.36
N LEU A 163 14.90 0.07 12.10
CA LEU A 163 13.57 0.07 12.71
C LEU A 163 13.43 1.22 13.73
N VAL A 164 14.42 1.38 14.60
CA VAL A 164 14.42 2.47 15.61
C VAL A 164 14.44 3.82 14.92
N LEU A 165 15.34 4.03 13.95
CA LEU A 165 15.40 5.26 13.16
C LEU A 165 14.08 5.53 12.42
N GLN A 166 13.45 4.49 11.86
CA GLN A 166 12.17 4.62 11.18
C GLN A 166 11.07 5.11 12.12
N ILE A 167 11.00 4.57 13.34
CA ILE A 167 10.03 4.99 14.36
C ILE A 167 10.27 6.44 14.75
N VAL A 168 11.53 6.84 15.00
CA VAL A 168 11.88 8.22 15.37
C VAL A 168 11.52 9.21 14.26
N VAL A 169 11.91 8.92 13.01
CA VAL A 169 11.62 9.79 11.86
C VAL A 169 10.12 9.90 11.62
N ASN A 170 9.39 8.78 11.70
CA ASN A 170 7.94 8.80 11.50
C ASN A 170 7.23 9.53 12.63
N TYR A 171 7.68 9.39 13.88
CA TYR A 171 7.13 10.12 15.01
C TYR A 171 7.34 11.62 14.82
N TYR A 172 8.58 12.05 14.54
CA TYR A 172 8.88 13.45 14.26
C TYR A 172 8.03 13.99 13.10
N SER A 173 7.99 13.27 11.99
CA SER A 173 7.24 13.70 10.81
C SER A 173 5.72 13.77 11.03
N SER A 174 5.14 12.87 11.83
CA SER A 174 3.69 12.75 11.97
C SER A 174 3.13 13.63 13.09
N TYR A 175 3.91 13.86 14.15
CA TYR A 175 3.41 14.54 15.35
C TYR A 175 4.09 15.88 15.65
N LEU A 176 5.28 16.16 15.10
CA LEU A 176 6.06 17.36 15.46
C LEU A 176 6.35 18.29 14.27
N LEU A 177 6.46 17.74 13.06
CA LEU A 177 6.82 18.52 11.88
C LEU A 177 5.61 19.26 11.29
N GLU A 178 5.63 20.58 11.41
CA GLU A 178 4.63 21.49 10.84
C GLU A 178 5.20 22.31 9.67
N ALA A 179 4.33 22.70 8.73
CA ALA A 179 4.69 23.50 7.56
C ALA A 179 4.52 25.00 7.83
N ASN A 180 5.39 25.58 8.66
CA ASN A 180 5.30 26.97 9.14
C ASN A 180 6.55 27.82 8.83
N PHE A 181 7.24 27.50 7.73
CA PHE A 181 8.45 28.20 7.31
C PHE A 181 8.14 29.45 6.47
N ALA A 182 9.07 30.41 6.40
CA ALA A 182 8.90 31.60 5.55
C ALA A 182 8.84 31.27 4.05
N ASN A 183 9.44 30.15 3.62
CA ASN A 183 9.50 29.74 2.22
C ASN A 183 8.27 28.89 1.84
N ARG A 184 7.45 29.40 0.91
CA ARG A 184 6.25 28.72 0.38
C ARG A 184 6.55 27.34 -0.22
N TYR A 185 7.65 27.17 -0.94
CA TYR A 185 8.00 25.90 -1.57
C TYR A 185 8.42 24.86 -0.53
N LEU A 186 9.09 25.29 0.55
CA LEU A 186 9.41 24.41 1.67
C LEU A 186 8.13 23.93 2.37
N ASN A 187 7.18 24.83 2.62
CA ASN A 187 5.89 24.44 3.20
C ASN A 187 5.12 23.47 2.28
N LEU A 188 5.14 23.69 0.96
CA LEU A 188 4.52 22.79 0.00
C LEU A 188 5.13 21.38 0.07
N LEU A 189 6.46 21.28 0.10
CA LEU A 189 7.19 20.02 0.20
C LEU A 189 6.94 19.30 1.52
N ILE A 190 6.82 20.04 2.63
CA ILE A 190 6.52 19.48 3.94
C ILE A 190 5.05 19.03 4.00
N GLN A 191 4.12 19.83 3.51
CA GLN A 191 2.69 19.50 3.50
C GLN A 191 2.41 18.19 2.76
N HIS A 192 3.08 17.96 1.62
CA HIS A 192 2.92 16.75 0.81
C HIS A 192 3.95 15.66 1.11
N ARG A 193 4.72 15.75 2.20
CA ARG A 193 5.80 14.79 2.54
C ARG A 193 5.35 13.33 2.51
N LEU A 194 4.16 13.03 3.02
CA LEU A 194 3.62 11.66 3.06
C LEU A 194 3.38 11.05 1.66
N SER A 195 3.35 11.89 0.63
CA SER A 195 3.05 11.49 -0.75
C SER A 195 4.29 11.19 -1.61
N TYR A 196 5.50 11.57 -1.18
CA TYR A 196 6.73 11.34 -1.94
C TYR A 196 7.96 10.98 -1.10
N TRP A 197 7.99 11.28 0.20
CA TRP A 197 9.12 10.90 1.05
C TRP A 197 9.15 9.39 1.27
N ILE A 198 10.09 8.75 0.58
CA ILE A 198 10.46 7.35 0.77
C ILE A 198 10.90 7.03 2.19
N ILE A 199 11.38 8.03 2.94
CA ILE A 199 11.98 7.85 4.27
C ILE A 199 11.02 7.12 5.22
N HIS A 200 9.70 7.26 5.03
CA HIS A 200 8.67 6.62 5.84
C HIS A 200 8.58 5.09 5.68
N TYR A 201 9.18 4.55 4.63
CA TYR A 201 9.05 3.14 4.23
C TYR A 201 10.41 2.46 3.99
N VAL A 202 11.54 3.13 4.31
CA VAL A 202 12.89 2.58 4.08
C VAL A 202 13.10 1.28 4.84
N PHE A 203 12.70 1.23 6.12
CA PHE A 203 12.86 0.02 6.92
C PHE A 203 12.13 -1.18 6.29
N ILE A 204 10.83 -1.05 5.99
CA ILE A 204 10.02 -2.17 5.51
C ILE A 204 10.43 -2.62 4.10
N PHE A 205 10.88 -1.69 3.26
CA PHE A 205 11.46 -1.98 1.95
C PHE A 205 12.77 -2.77 2.08
N LEU A 206 13.73 -2.28 2.87
CA LEU A 206 15.03 -2.95 3.06
C LEU A 206 14.88 -4.29 3.80
N PHE A 207 13.92 -4.39 4.72
CA PHE A 207 13.55 -5.65 5.35
C PHE A 207 13.13 -6.69 4.29
N GLY A 208 12.27 -6.31 3.34
CA GLY A 208 11.90 -7.16 2.21
C GLY A 208 13.09 -7.60 1.34
N ALA A 209 14.01 -6.67 1.05
CA ALA A 209 15.21 -6.98 0.27
C ALA A 209 16.13 -7.99 0.98
N VAL A 210 16.37 -7.81 2.28
CA VAL A 210 17.24 -8.69 3.09
C VAL A 210 16.60 -10.06 3.29
N CYS A 211 15.28 -10.11 3.54
CA CYS A 211 14.52 -11.36 3.59
C CYS A 211 14.62 -12.14 2.27
N ALA A 212 14.64 -11.45 1.12
CA ALA A 212 14.80 -12.10 -0.18
C ALA A 212 16.22 -12.63 -0.39
N LEU A 213 17.25 -11.85 0.00
CA LEU A 213 18.65 -12.24 -0.16
C LEU A 213 19.00 -13.49 0.68
N HIS A 214 18.50 -13.56 1.92
CA HIS A 214 18.76 -14.67 2.84
C HIS A 214 17.56 -15.61 2.98
N TYR A 215 16.78 -15.79 1.92
CA TYR A 215 15.48 -16.45 1.97
C TYR A 215 15.47 -17.80 2.69
N GLU A 216 16.38 -18.71 2.37
CA GLU A 216 16.42 -20.05 2.98
C GLU A 216 16.60 -19.97 4.50
N GLN A 217 17.58 -19.18 4.94
CA GLN A 217 17.88 -18.98 6.36
C GLN A 217 16.72 -18.27 7.07
N PHE A 218 16.11 -17.30 6.40
CA PHE A 218 14.97 -16.55 6.90
C PHE A 218 13.77 -17.48 7.13
N ILE A 219 13.40 -18.32 6.16
CA ILE A 219 12.29 -19.27 6.31
C ILE A 219 12.57 -20.31 7.40
N HIS A 220 13.80 -20.79 7.52
CA HIS A 220 14.17 -21.72 8.60
C HIS A 220 13.98 -21.07 9.98
N LYS A 221 14.48 -19.84 10.16
CA LYS A 221 14.28 -19.06 11.39
C LYS A 221 12.80 -18.77 11.62
N LEU A 222 12.06 -18.38 10.59
CA LEU A 222 10.63 -18.08 10.67
C LEU A 222 9.82 -19.30 11.13
N LYS A 223 10.18 -20.51 10.65
CA LYS A 223 9.59 -21.78 11.11
C LYS A 223 9.90 -22.03 12.59
N LYS A 224 11.15 -21.84 13.01
CA LYS A 224 11.60 -22.00 14.40
C LYS A 224 10.89 -21.05 15.36
N TYR A 225 10.73 -19.79 14.97
CA TYR A 225 10.15 -18.72 15.80
C TYR A 225 8.67 -18.44 15.50
N ARG A 226 7.95 -19.36 14.86
CA ARG A 226 6.54 -19.15 14.47
C ARG A 226 5.61 -18.78 15.64
N ILE A 227 5.81 -19.38 16.83
CA ILE A 227 5.00 -19.09 18.01
C ILE A 227 5.30 -17.68 18.55
N PRO A 228 6.57 -17.30 18.80
CA PRO A 228 6.92 -15.91 19.14
C PRO A 228 6.43 -14.88 18.13
N VAL A 229 6.49 -15.18 16.83
CA VAL A 229 5.99 -14.28 15.77
C VAL A 229 4.48 -14.09 15.87
N SER A 230 3.71 -15.17 16.07
CA SER A 230 2.27 -15.07 16.28
C SER A 230 1.92 -14.30 17.56
N LEU A 231 2.68 -14.49 18.64
CA LEU A 231 2.49 -13.73 19.89
C LEU A 231 2.80 -12.24 19.68
N PHE A 232 3.90 -11.91 18.99
CA PHE A 232 4.25 -10.54 18.64
C PHE A 232 3.15 -9.86 17.81
N PHE A 233 2.59 -10.58 16.83
CA PHE A 233 1.42 -10.11 16.08
C PHE A 233 0.21 -9.85 16.97
N SER A 234 -0.16 -10.80 17.84
CA SER A 234 -1.30 -10.62 18.75
C SER A 234 -1.12 -9.42 19.68
N ILE A 235 0.08 -9.24 20.24
CA ILE A 235 0.41 -8.10 21.12
C ILE A 235 0.35 -6.78 20.33
N ALA A 236 0.97 -6.73 19.15
CA ALA A 236 0.97 -5.51 18.34
C ALA A 236 -0.44 -5.13 17.85
N LEU A 237 -1.26 -6.12 17.49
CA LEU A 237 -2.67 -5.93 17.14
C LEU A 237 -3.48 -5.43 18.33
N ALA A 238 -3.33 -6.06 19.49
CA ALA A 238 -3.98 -5.62 20.73
C ALA A 238 -3.54 -4.20 21.11
N GLY A 239 -2.28 -3.83 20.87
CA GLY A 239 -1.78 -2.48 21.02
C GLY A 239 -2.48 -1.48 20.09
N MET A 240 -2.54 -1.78 18.79
CA MET A 240 -3.25 -0.93 17.81
C MET A 240 -4.72 -0.72 18.17
N LEU A 241 -5.46 -1.80 18.41
CA LEU A 241 -6.88 -1.75 18.76
C LEU A 241 -7.09 -1.10 20.12
N GLY A 242 -6.28 -1.44 21.11
CA GLY A 242 -6.32 -0.87 22.45
C GLY A 242 -6.09 0.64 22.43
N SER A 243 -5.08 1.12 21.68
CA SER A 243 -4.84 2.55 21.50
C SER A 243 -6.00 3.25 20.79
N TYR A 244 -6.59 2.63 19.77
CA TYR A 244 -7.77 3.16 19.09
C TYR A 244 -8.96 3.32 20.04
N TYR A 245 -9.34 2.25 20.76
CA TYR A 245 -10.46 2.31 21.70
C TYR A 245 -10.17 3.23 22.90
N TYR A 246 -8.92 3.32 23.35
CA TYR A 246 -8.53 4.28 24.36
C TYR A 246 -8.77 5.72 23.90
N LEU A 247 -8.36 6.06 22.68
CA LEU A 247 -8.59 7.41 22.14
C LEU A 247 -10.08 7.73 22.01
N LEU A 248 -10.90 6.77 21.58
CA LEU A 248 -12.34 6.96 21.47
C LEU A 248 -13.04 7.08 22.82
N LEU A 249 -12.88 6.06 23.68
CA LEU A 249 -13.72 5.87 24.85
C LEU A 249 -13.23 6.68 26.06
N ILE A 250 -11.92 6.95 26.14
CA ILE A 250 -11.31 7.64 27.28
C ILE A 250 -10.88 9.07 26.92
N LYS A 251 -10.34 9.30 25.71
CA LYS A 251 -9.94 10.64 25.25
C LYS A 251 -11.00 11.37 24.43
N HIS A 252 -12.14 10.71 24.15
CA HIS A 252 -13.27 11.28 23.41
C HIS A 252 -12.90 11.82 22.03
N TYR A 253 -11.93 11.18 21.36
CA TYR A 253 -11.60 11.50 19.97
C TYR A 253 -12.73 11.05 19.07
N SER A 254 -12.94 11.76 17.95
CA SER A 254 -13.75 11.22 16.86
C SER A 254 -13.06 9.99 16.24
N PRO A 255 -13.79 9.09 15.56
CA PRO A 255 -13.19 7.99 14.80
C PRO A 255 -12.10 8.43 13.81
N GLU A 256 -12.33 9.56 13.14
CA GLU A 256 -11.36 10.17 12.23
C GLU A 256 -10.09 10.63 12.97
N ALA A 257 -10.23 11.39 14.06
CA ALA A 257 -9.08 11.86 14.83
C ALA A 257 -8.28 10.68 15.42
N ALA A 258 -8.98 9.66 15.94
CA ALA A 258 -8.35 8.46 16.49
C ALA A 258 -7.52 7.70 15.43
N VAL A 259 -8.06 7.52 14.22
CA VAL A 259 -7.37 6.78 13.15
C VAL A 259 -6.19 7.58 12.57
N ASN A 260 -6.32 8.90 12.50
CA ASN A 260 -5.23 9.79 12.09
C ASN A 260 -4.12 9.87 13.16
N THR A 261 -4.45 9.62 14.43
CA THR A 261 -3.45 9.54 15.51
C THR A 261 -2.75 8.19 15.54
N ILE A 262 -3.48 7.08 15.44
CA ILE A 262 -2.93 5.70 15.49
C ILE A 262 -2.90 5.11 14.08
N HIS A 263 -2.12 5.74 13.22
CA HIS A 263 -1.95 5.36 11.82
C HIS A 263 -0.75 4.42 11.61
N GLN A 264 -0.57 3.91 10.39
CA GLN A 264 0.49 2.96 10.03
C GLN A 264 1.93 3.46 10.24
N LEU A 265 2.14 4.78 10.33
CA LEU A 265 3.46 5.37 10.60
C LEU A 265 3.66 5.70 12.08
N SER A 266 2.62 5.63 12.91
CA SER A 266 2.77 5.73 14.37
C SER A 266 3.73 4.66 14.90
N PRO A 267 4.37 4.85 16.07
CA PRO A 267 5.30 3.86 16.63
C PRO A 267 4.69 2.44 16.70
N ILE A 268 3.46 2.33 17.21
CA ILE A 268 2.75 1.05 17.27
C ILE A 268 2.33 0.55 15.88
N GLY A 269 1.99 1.45 14.95
CA GLY A 269 1.65 1.12 13.56
C GLY A 269 2.82 0.50 12.78
N VAL A 270 4.04 1.00 12.99
CA VAL A 270 5.27 0.42 12.39
C VAL A 270 5.52 -0.99 12.92
N LEU A 271 5.40 -1.19 14.24
CA LEU A 271 5.55 -2.50 14.88
C LEU A 271 4.46 -3.47 14.42
N TYR A 272 3.21 -3.01 14.35
CA TYR A 272 2.08 -3.80 13.87
C TYR A 272 2.25 -4.25 12.43
N THR A 273 2.74 -3.35 11.57
CA THR A 273 3.06 -3.68 10.17
C THR A 273 4.12 -4.77 10.08
N LEU A 274 5.23 -4.64 10.84
CA LEU A 274 6.29 -5.65 10.88
C LEU A 274 5.75 -6.99 11.39
N ALA A 275 5.00 -6.97 12.49
CA ALA A 275 4.42 -8.15 13.10
C ALA A 275 3.47 -8.86 12.13
N THR A 276 2.59 -8.11 11.46
CA THR A 276 1.65 -8.63 10.48
C THR A 276 2.37 -9.21 9.27
N THR A 277 3.42 -8.55 8.76
CA THR A 277 4.22 -9.07 7.64
C THR A 277 4.81 -10.44 7.98
N LEU A 278 5.43 -10.57 9.14
CA LEU A 278 6.02 -11.83 9.60
C LEU A 278 4.96 -12.91 9.86
N PHE A 279 3.83 -12.54 10.48
CA PHE A 279 2.73 -13.45 10.76
C PHE A 279 2.08 -13.97 9.48
N LEU A 280 1.82 -13.12 8.49
CA LEU A 280 1.27 -13.54 7.20
C LEU A 280 2.22 -14.47 6.46
N LEU A 281 3.53 -14.24 6.54
CA LEU A 281 4.52 -15.17 6.00
C LEU A 281 4.47 -16.52 6.73
N VAL A 282 4.35 -16.55 8.06
CA VAL A 282 4.14 -17.79 8.82
C VAL A 282 2.87 -18.51 8.36
N LEU A 283 1.76 -17.77 8.28
CA LEU A 283 0.44 -18.29 7.92
C LEU A 283 0.47 -18.94 6.53
N PHE A 284 0.96 -18.22 5.52
CA PHE A 284 0.91 -18.68 4.13
C PHE A 284 2.03 -19.64 3.75
N GLN A 285 3.18 -19.60 4.44
CA GLN A 285 4.28 -20.52 4.17
C GLN A 285 4.04 -21.91 4.78
N PHE A 286 3.44 -21.97 5.98
CA PHE A 286 3.42 -23.20 6.78
C PHE A 286 2.03 -23.81 6.98
N TYR A 287 0.95 -23.08 6.72
CA TYR A 287 -0.41 -23.60 6.84
C TYR A 287 -1.08 -23.73 5.47
N ARG A 288 -1.83 -24.82 5.26
CA ARG A 288 -2.57 -25.07 4.01
C ARG A 288 -4.00 -24.54 4.15
N LEU A 289 -4.32 -23.45 3.46
CA LEU A 289 -5.66 -22.82 3.45
C LEU A 289 -6.35 -23.04 2.08
N THR A 290 -6.74 -24.26 1.75
CA THR A 290 -6.91 -24.70 0.35
C THR A 290 -7.96 -23.97 -0.51
N PRO A 291 -9.19 -23.62 -0.06
CA PRO A 291 -10.13 -22.88 -0.91
C PRO A 291 -9.84 -21.37 -0.94
N PHE A 292 -9.57 -20.77 0.23
CA PHE A 292 -9.33 -19.33 0.36
C PHE A 292 -8.06 -18.87 -0.39
N LEU A 293 -7.03 -19.72 -0.45
CA LEU A 293 -5.79 -19.38 -1.17
C LEU A 293 -5.99 -19.27 -2.68
N LYS A 294 -6.93 -20.00 -3.29
CA LYS A 294 -7.22 -19.86 -4.72
C LYS A 294 -7.80 -18.47 -5.02
N VAL A 295 -8.69 -18.00 -4.16
CA VAL A 295 -9.26 -16.64 -4.26
C VAL A 295 -8.14 -15.61 -4.05
N LEU A 296 -7.34 -15.74 -2.98
CA LEU A 296 -6.23 -14.82 -2.74
C LEU A 296 -5.21 -14.79 -3.87
N LEU A 297 -4.95 -15.92 -4.54
CA LEU A 297 -4.08 -15.96 -5.72
C LEU A 297 -4.63 -15.11 -6.86
N LEU A 298 -5.91 -15.29 -7.18
CA LEU A 298 -6.60 -14.51 -8.21
C LEU A 298 -6.56 -13.01 -7.89
N LEU A 299 -6.82 -12.66 -6.62
CA LEU A 299 -6.74 -11.28 -6.13
C LEU A 299 -5.32 -10.72 -6.23
N GLY A 300 -4.30 -11.50 -5.86
CA GLY A 300 -2.89 -11.12 -5.92
C GLY A 300 -2.41 -10.82 -7.34
N GLU A 301 -2.73 -11.70 -8.29
CA GLU A 301 -2.40 -11.51 -9.71
C GLU A 301 -3.02 -10.25 -10.30
N ARG A 302 -4.20 -9.87 -9.81
CA ARG A 302 -4.99 -8.71 -10.29
C ARG A 302 -4.82 -7.48 -9.42
N SER A 303 -4.01 -7.55 -8.38
CA SER A 303 -3.96 -6.53 -7.31
C SER A 303 -3.62 -5.15 -7.85
N TYR A 304 -2.72 -5.06 -8.83
CA TYR A 304 -2.25 -3.80 -9.38
C TYR A 304 -3.35 -3.06 -10.18
N ALA A 305 -4.04 -3.79 -11.06
CA ALA A 305 -5.14 -3.22 -11.84
C ALA A 305 -6.32 -2.81 -10.94
N VAL A 306 -6.64 -3.61 -9.91
CA VAL A 306 -7.67 -3.26 -8.94
C VAL A 306 -7.25 -2.03 -8.11
N TYR A 307 -6.00 -1.97 -7.66
CA TYR A 307 -5.45 -0.79 -7.00
C TYR A 307 -5.61 0.47 -7.87
N LEU A 308 -5.44 0.37 -9.18
CA LEU A 308 -5.60 1.52 -10.08
C LEU A 308 -7.05 1.95 -10.25
N VAL A 309 -8.00 1.02 -10.36
CA VAL A 309 -9.40 1.35 -10.72
C VAL A 309 -10.35 1.56 -9.54
N HIS A 310 -10.08 0.98 -8.37
CA HIS A 310 -11.04 0.94 -7.26
C HIS A 310 -11.63 2.29 -6.85
N PRO A 311 -10.93 3.45 -6.94
CA PRO A 311 -11.55 4.73 -6.59
C PRO A 311 -12.61 5.21 -7.57
N PHE A 312 -12.52 4.84 -8.85
CA PHE A 312 -13.64 5.12 -9.76
C PHE A 312 -14.86 4.31 -9.35
N VAL A 313 -14.66 3.04 -9.04
CA VAL A 313 -15.75 2.16 -8.58
C VAL A 313 -16.37 2.72 -7.29
N MET A 314 -15.54 3.06 -6.31
CA MET A 314 -16.01 3.66 -5.05
C MET A 314 -16.75 4.97 -5.28
N TYR A 315 -16.27 5.83 -6.17
CA TYR A 315 -16.93 7.09 -6.51
C TYR A 315 -18.35 6.88 -7.02
N TYR A 316 -18.56 6.02 -8.02
CA TYR A 316 -19.91 5.76 -8.55
C TYR A 316 -20.81 5.03 -7.56
N LEU A 317 -20.26 4.12 -6.75
CA LEU A 317 -21.03 3.43 -5.72
C LEU A 317 -21.50 4.39 -4.64
N ILE A 318 -20.64 5.31 -4.17
CA ILE A 318 -21.02 6.26 -3.12
C ILE A 318 -21.98 7.33 -3.68
N ASP A 319 -21.80 7.76 -4.93
CA ASP A 319 -22.73 8.67 -5.61
C ASP A 319 -24.13 8.05 -5.70
N LEU A 320 -24.23 6.78 -6.10
CA LEU A 320 -25.49 6.05 -6.13
C LEU A 320 -26.14 5.95 -4.74
N ILE A 321 -25.36 5.59 -3.71
CA ILE A 321 -25.85 5.51 -2.31
C ILE A 321 -26.38 6.87 -1.84
N ASN A 322 -25.63 7.94 -2.11
CA ASN A 322 -25.99 9.31 -1.71
C ASN A 322 -27.23 9.82 -2.46
N SER A 323 -27.35 9.53 -3.76
CA SER A 323 -28.51 9.92 -4.57
C SER A 323 -29.82 9.32 -4.06
N GLN A 324 -29.74 8.17 -3.37
CA GLN A 324 -30.87 7.49 -2.76
C GLN A 324 -31.01 7.80 -1.26
N ALA A 325 -30.18 8.71 -0.72
CA ALA A 325 -30.11 9.04 0.70
C ALA A 325 -29.95 7.82 1.62
N ILE A 326 -29.25 6.78 1.17
CA ILE A 326 -29.04 5.55 1.94
C ILE A 326 -27.92 5.79 2.96
N PRO A 327 -28.19 5.67 4.28
CA PRO A 327 -27.15 5.84 5.29
C PRO A 327 -26.16 4.66 5.25
N MET A 328 -24.86 4.96 5.48
CA MET A 328 -23.78 3.95 5.57
C MET A 328 -23.86 3.14 6.87
N THR A 329 -24.93 2.36 7.03
CA THR A 329 -25.11 1.36 8.09
C THR A 329 -24.20 0.15 7.87
N VAL A 330 -24.05 -0.72 8.88
CA VAL A 330 -23.17 -1.91 8.78
C VAL A 330 -23.44 -2.75 7.52
N PRO A 331 -24.69 -3.13 7.17
CA PRO A 331 -24.95 -3.89 5.95
C PRO A 331 -24.55 -3.14 4.67
N VAL A 332 -24.78 -1.82 4.62
CA VAL A 332 -24.45 -0.97 3.47
C VAL A 332 -22.94 -0.86 3.30
N VAL A 333 -22.18 -0.68 4.39
CA VAL A 333 -20.72 -0.64 4.37
C VAL A 333 -20.14 -1.97 3.86
N LEU A 334 -20.69 -3.10 4.32
CA LEU A 334 -20.28 -4.43 3.84
C LEU A 334 -20.63 -4.64 2.36
N ALA A 335 -21.84 -4.23 1.94
CA ALA A 335 -22.25 -4.28 0.54
C ALA A 335 -21.38 -3.39 -0.35
N PHE A 336 -21.03 -2.19 0.10
CA PHE A 336 -20.13 -1.26 -0.58
C PHE A 336 -18.74 -1.86 -0.74
N TYR A 337 -18.18 -2.45 0.33
CA TYR A 337 -16.89 -3.15 0.29
C TYR A 337 -16.89 -4.28 -0.75
N LEU A 338 -17.86 -5.20 -0.65
CA LEU A 338 -17.95 -6.37 -1.53
C LEU A 338 -18.21 -5.96 -2.99
N SER A 339 -19.07 -4.98 -3.23
CA SER A 339 -19.34 -4.44 -4.56
C SER A 339 -18.10 -3.79 -5.15
N THR A 340 -17.36 -3.03 -4.35
CA THR A 340 -16.10 -2.42 -4.80
C THR A 340 -15.09 -3.48 -5.24
N VAL A 341 -14.91 -4.54 -4.44
CA VAL A 341 -14.01 -5.66 -4.78
C VAL A 341 -14.49 -6.34 -6.08
N ALA A 342 -15.76 -6.72 -6.16
CA ALA A 342 -16.30 -7.45 -7.29
C ALA A 342 -16.24 -6.67 -8.60
N ILE A 343 -16.68 -5.41 -8.60
CA ILE A 343 -16.68 -4.56 -9.79
C ILE A 343 -15.25 -4.21 -10.21
N SER A 344 -14.35 -3.91 -9.26
CA SER A 344 -12.95 -3.64 -9.60
C SER A 344 -12.25 -4.86 -10.22
N LEU A 345 -12.56 -6.07 -9.74
CA LEU A 345 -12.06 -7.31 -10.34
C LEU A 345 -12.63 -7.54 -11.73
N LEU A 346 -13.91 -7.27 -11.95
CA LEU A 346 -14.53 -7.34 -13.26
C LEU A 346 -13.86 -6.39 -14.25
N ILE A 347 -13.62 -5.14 -13.86
CA ILE A 347 -12.93 -4.16 -14.71
C ILE A 347 -11.48 -4.59 -14.97
N SER A 348 -10.77 -5.09 -13.95
CA SER A 348 -9.41 -5.64 -14.10
C SER A 348 -9.37 -6.82 -15.09
N TRP A 349 -10.39 -7.68 -15.07
CA TRP A 349 -10.54 -8.77 -16.03
C TRP A 349 -10.80 -8.23 -17.44
N LEU A 350 -11.71 -7.25 -17.60
CA LEU A 350 -12.02 -6.61 -18.87
C LEU A 350 -10.79 -5.91 -19.49
N ILE A 351 -9.99 -5.18 -18.69
CA ILE A 351 -8.75 -4.55 -19.15
C ILE A 351 -7.79 -5.60 -19.71
N HIS A 352 -7.60 -6.70 -18.98
CA HIS A 352 -6.72 -7.77 -19.42
C HIS A 352 -7.25 -8.51 -20.64
N TYR A 353 -8.55 -8.81 -20.69
CA TYR A 353 -9.18 -9.41 -21.85
C TYR A 353 -8.99 -8.53 -23.09
N SER A 354 -9.29 -7.23 -22.96
CA SER A 354 -9.09 -6.24 -24.03
C SER A 354 -7.63 -6.15 -24.47
N SER A 355 -6.69 -6.30 -23.54
CA SER A 355 -5.25 -6.28 -23.86
C SER A 355 -4.76 -7.45 -24.73
N ARG A 356 -5.54 -8.53 -24.84
CA ARG A 356 -5.25 -9.63 -25.80
C ARG A 356 -5.47 -9.20 -27.25
N PHE A 357 -6.43 -8.31 -27.48
CA PHE A 357 -6.76 -7.76 -28.80
C PHE A 357 -6.00 -6.46 -29.08
N TYR A 358 -5.91 -5.59 -28.06
CA TYR A 358 -5.24 -4.29 -28.13
C TYR A 358 -4.13 -4.20 -27.07
N PRO A 359 -2.90 -4.66 -27.38
CA PRO A 359 -1.79 -4.69 -26.40
C PRO A 359 -1.46 -3.32 -25.79
N THR A 360 -1.72 -2.24 -26.53
CA THR A 360 -1.56 -0.85 -26.07
C THR A 360 -2.40 -0.55 -24.83
N VAL A 361 -3.63 -1.08 -24.75
CA VAL A 361 -4.53 -0.88 -23.59
C VAL A 361 -3.89 -1.45 -22.32
N GLY A 362 -3.36 -2.67 -22.37
CA GLY A 362 -2.69 -3.29 -21.22
C GLY A 362 -1.39 -2.56 -20.83
N ILE A 363 -0.63 -2.07 -21.81
CA ILE A 363 0.59 -1.30 -21.54
C ILE A 363 0.25 0.03 -20.87
N LEU A 364 -0.74 0.75 -21.37
CA LEU A 364 -1.14 2.06 -20.84
C LEU A 364 -1.80 1.94 -19.46
N LEU A 365 -2.73 0.99 -19.29
CA LEU A 365 -3.52 0.90 -18.05
C LEU A 365 -2.86 0.07 -16.96
N THR A 366 -2.06 -0.95 -17.29
CA THR A 366 -1.50 -1.89 -16.31
C THR A 366 -0.01 -2.17 -16.50
N GLY A 367 0.65 -1.46 -17.41
CA GLY A 367 2.10 -1.59 -17.65
C GLY A 367 2.53 -2.91 -18.30
N SER A 368 1.58 -3.76 -18.68
CA SER A 368 1.81 -5.10 -19.21
C SER A 368 0.73 -5.50 -20.21
N ALA A 369 1.14 -6.08 -21.34
CA ALA A 369 0.21 -6.68 -22.29
C ALA A 369 -0.07 -8.13 -21.88
N ALA A 370 -1.32 -8.60 -22.04
CA ALA A 370 -1.60 -10.02 -21.89
C ALA A 370 -0.73 -10.82 -22.85
N LYS A 371 -0.10 -11.88 -22.34
CA LYS A 371 0.51 -12.88 -23.21
C LYS A 371 -0.63 -13.60 -23.96
N LYS A 372 -0.48 -13.72 -25.29
CA LYS A 372 -1.41 -14.46 -26.13
C LYS A 372 -1.53 -15.90 -25.66
#